data_AF-A0A939VE42-F1
#
_entry.id   AF-A0A939VE42-F1
#
_cell.length_a   1.000
_cell.length_b   1.000
_cell.length_c   1.000
_cell.angle_alpha   90.00
_cell.angle_beta   90.00
_cell.angle_gamma   90.00
#
_symmetry.space_group_name_H-M   'P 1'
#
loop_
_entity.id
_entity.type
_entity.pdbx_description
1 polymer ?
#
loop_
_entity_poly.entity_id
_entity_poly.type
_entity_poly.pdbx_seq_one_letter_code
_entity_poly.pdbx_strand_id
1 'polypeptide(L)'
;MSSRIQNWFIFSTIVLMSCMIFSCKSNNNAKEATNKEVENDTIAEVDSIAADTLPIFADYDFMYFRGSKICFFSVENMDSLVYEGETDEIVNYEFLPGTFKLYYSVCSDSTMVLKYIDFASENPEPQEIVSWGLACNDCITETYGTYSGLRISDDGRYFGVNYDFSWDGYWFTKIKVYDNELHKFVTSQSIEKLYRYFESSSNDEEDDEEDDDEVISYSSFYEAGADDDEGESEGSSYNYYYGSEGNGGVCLTDKMKFESTPEEFEFSGISPNGDRVVFGAILGWGDFPHGPFCVASLDGKTQIILEGTDLSYDEGPSMAWLEDGTFLYVRNFMEDVENFVPTIMAITPDSKKPVEIVKAPVFIMLPKEEKD
;
A
#
# COMPACT_ATOMS: atom_id res chain seq x y z
N MET A 1 -21.55 58.96 18.77
CA MET A 1 -21.85 59.28 20.18
C MET A 1 -21.93 57.95 20.92
N SER A 2 -20.83 57.54 21.57
CA SER A 2 -20.58 57.69 23.03
C SER A 2 -21.30 56.57 23.79
N SER A 3 -20.69 55.63 24.51
CA SER A 3 -19.49 55.61 25.39
C SER A 3 -19.09 54.12 25.59
N ARG A 4 -17.85 53.58 25.57
CA ARG A 4 -16.54 53.89 26.18
C ARG A 4 -16.50 53.94 27.72
N ILE A 5 -15.47 53.27 28.28
CA ILE A 5 -14.82 53.39 29.62
C ILE A 5 -15.21 52.27 30.63
N GLN A 6 -14.38 51.23 30.81
CA GLN A 6 -13.14 51.08 31.63
C GLN A 6 -13.39 50.80 33.12
N ASN A 7 -12.75 49.73 33.64
CA ASN A 7 -11.82 49.71 34.79
C ASN A 7 -11.42 48.24 35.08
N TRP A 8 -10.17 47.76 35.03
CA TRP A 8 -8.88 48.07 35.70
C TRP A 8 -8.65 47.43 37.08
N PHE A 9 -7.37 47.04 37.29
CA PHE A 9 -6.63 46.42 38.42
C PHE A 9 -6.55 44.88 38.41
N ILE A 10 -5.42 44.19 38.14
CA ILE A 10 -3.96 44.32 38.40
C ILE A 10 -3.56 44.17 39.89
N PHE A 11 -2.51 43.35 40.10
CA PHE A 11 -1.63 43.07 41.26
C PHE A 11 -1.85 41.68 41.89
N SER A 12 -0.85 40.84 42.19
CA SER A 12 0.63 40.89 42.17
C SER A 12 1.12 39.43 42.36
N THR A 13 1.96 38.86 41.49
CA THR A 13 3.45 38.68 41.58
C THR A 13 4.04 37.94 42.80
N ILE A 14 5.12 37.17 42.51
CA ILE A 14 6.31 36.78 43.34
C ILE A 14 6.19 35.41 44.06
N VAL A 15 7.15 34.44 44.07
CA VAL A 15 8.56 34.23 43.63
C VAL A 15 8.88 32.73 43.93
N LEU A 16 9.44 31.89 43.03
CA LEU A 16 10.89 31.67 42.70
C LEU A 16 11.59 30.56 43.54
N MET A 17 12.36 29.71 42.84
CA MET A 17 13.50 28.86 43.28
C MET A 17 13.20 27.63 44.19
N SER A 18 13.93 26.50 44.16
CA SER A 18 15.29 26.21 43.68
C SER A 18 15.56 24.69 43.55
N CYS A 19 16.60 24.39 42.79
CA CYS A 19 17.26 23.12 42.48
C CYS A 19 17.60 22.20 43.68
N MET A 20 17.67 20.88 43.43
CA MET A 20 18.70 20.02 44.04
C MET A 20 19.27 19.04 43.00
N ILE A 21 20.59 19.12 42.86
CA ILE A 21 21.47 18.16 42.20
C ILE A 21 22.21 17.42 43.33
N PHE A 22 22.26 16.08 43.28
CA PHE A 22 23.27 15.20 43.89
C PHE A 22 23.50 14.08 42.86
N SER A 23 24.57 14.07 42.06
CA SER A 23 25.97 13.69 42.32
C SER A 23 26.22 12.18 42.57
N CYS A 24 27.18 11.65 41.82
CA CYS A 24 27.53 10.26 41.54
C CYS A 24 28.15 9.47 42.72
N LYS A 25 28.03 8.13 42.69
CA LYS A 25 29.21 7.22 42.76
C LYS A 25 28.91 5.74 42.43
N SER A 26 29.87 5.18 41.70
CA SER A 26 30.09 3.77 41.33
C SER A 26 30.73 2.95 42.47
N ASN A 27 30.37 1.66 42.64
CA ASN A 27 31.26 0.50 42.41
C ASN A 27 30.67 -0.88 42.83
N ASN A 28 30.81 -1.83 41.89
CA ASN A 28 31.21 -3.25 42.01
C ASN A 28 30.33 -4.37 42.60
N ASN A 29 29.92 -5.25 41.66
CA ASN A 29 30.09 -6.71 41.59
C ASN A 29 29.59 -7.62 42.73
N ALA A 30 28.54 -8.39 42.42
CA ALA A 30 28.56 -9.85 42.60
C ALA A 30 27.56 -10.53 41.63
N LYS A 31 28.03 -11.62 41.02
CA LYS A 31 27.32 -12.48 40.07
C LYS A 31 26.19 -13.24 40.77
N GLU A 32 25.04 -13.34 40.10
CA GLU A 32 24.26 -14.58 40.07
C GLU A 32 23.49 -14.65 38.75
N ALA A 33 23.64 -15.78 38.06
CA ALA A 33 23.06 -16.06 36.77
C ALA A 33 21.76 -16.85 36.98
N THR A 34 20.65 -16.42 36.37
CA THR A 34 19.68 -17.33 35.73
C THR A 34 18.63 -16.57 34.92
N ASN A 35 18.32 -17.16 33.77
CA ASN A 35 17.15 -17.02 32.91
C ASN A 35 17.02 -15.78 32.04
N LYS A 36 17.42 -15.99 30.78
CA LYS A 36 16.96 -15.25 29.59
C LYS A 36 15.44 -15.36 29.49
N GLU A 37 14.75 -14.26 29.72
CA GLU A 37 13.61 -13.86 28.90
C GLU A 37 14.18 -12.90 27.85
N VAL A 38 14.01 -13.26 26.57
CA VAL A 38 14.29 -12.34 25.46
C VAL A 38 13.01 -11.52 25.31
N GLU A 39 13.01 -10.32 25.87
CA GLU A 39 12.11 -9.25 25.44
C GLU A 39 12.38 -8.98 23.95
N ASN A 40 11.29 -8.94 23.17
CA ASN A 40 11.29 -8.43 21.80
C ASN A 40 11.58 -6.93 21.87
N ASP A 41 12.86 -6.58 21.83
CA ASP A 41 13.30 -5.21 21.57
C ASP A 41 13.04 -4.89 20.10
N THR A 42 12.20 -3.88 19.91
CA THR A 42 12.09 -2.98 18.76
C THR A 42 13.37 -2.89 17.92
N ILE A 43 13.23 -3.02 16.60
CA ILE A 43 14.29 -2.86 15.61
C ILE A 43 14.94 -1.49 15.79
N ALA A 44 16.26 -1.49 16.00
CA ALA A 44 17.06 -0.29 16.22
C ALA A 44 17.22 0.51 14.92
N GLU A 45 16.90 1.80 14.96
CA GLU A 45 17.40 2.77 13.98
C GLU A 45 18.93 2.79 14.06
N VAL A 46 19.61 2.46 12.96
CA VAL A 46 21.05 2.66 12.83
C VAL A 46 21.30 4.07 12.33
N ASP A 47 21.71 4.93 13.26
CA ASP A 47 22.24 6.26 12.96
C ASP A 47 23.48 6.19 12.04
N SER A 48 23.39 6.90 10.91
CA SER A 48 24.48 7.39 10.05
C SER A 48 25.37 6.36 9.33
N ILE A 49 25.14 6.21 8.02
CA ILE A 49 26.11 5.64 7.09
C ILE A 49 27.24 6.66 6.87
N ALA A 50 28.49 6.16 6.92
CA ALA A 50 29.69 6.95 6.72
C ALA A 50 29.68 7.71 5.39
N ALA A 51 30.05 9.00 5.43
CA ALA A 51 30.20 9.85 4.27
C ALA A 51 31.27 9.30 3.32
N ASP A 52 30.85 8.82 2.14
CA ASP A 52 31.50 9.07 0.84
C ASP A 52 30.87 8.28 -0.35
N THR A 53 29.79 7.53 -0.14
CA THR A 53 28.97 7.00 -1.23
C THR A 53 27.49 7.21 -0.90
N LEU A 54 26.77 7.91 -1.78
CA LEU A 54 25.31 7.99 -1.70
C LEU A 54 24.75 6.56 -1.77
N PRO A 55 23.70 6.25 -0.99
CA PRO A 55 23.06 4.94 -1.05
C PRO A 55 22.52 4.72 -2.47
N ILE A 56 22.77 3.53 -3.01
CA ILE A 56 22.16 3.10 -4.26
C ILE A 56 20.76 2.62 -3.87
N PHE A 57 19.74 3.45 -4.11
CA PHE A 57 18.35 3.14 -3.73
C PHE A 57 17.81 1.87 -4.42
N ALA A 58 18.38 1.53 -5.57
CA ALA A 58 18.07 0.29 -6.29
C ALA A 58 18.56 -0.99 -5.58
N ASP A 59 19.44 -0.88 -4.57
CA ASP A 59 19.90 -2.04 -3.78
C ASP A 59 18.89 -2.45 -2.68
N TYR A 60 17.80 -1.71 -2.50
CA TYR A 60 16.75 -2.02 -1.53
C TYR A 60 15.59 -2.79 -2.18
N ASP A 61 15.03 -3.75 -1.45
CA ASP A 61 13.99 -4.65 -1.95
C ASP A 61 12.66 -3.93 -2.21
N PHE A 62 12.30 -2.97 -1.35
CA PHE A 62 11.09 -2.18 -1.51
C PHE A 62 11.20 -0.79 -0.89
N MET A 63 10.35 0.10 -1.39
CA MET A 63 10.10 1.42 -0.84
C MET A 63 8.76 1.42 -0.11
N TYR A 64 8.64 2.20 0.95
CA TYR A 64 7.41 2.39 1.70
C TYR A 64 7.33 3.82 2.22
N PHE A 65 6.13 4.24 2.59
CA PHE A 65 5.92 5.52 3.28
C PHE A 65 5.73 5.28 4.78
N ARG A 66 6.39 6.08 5.61
CA ARG A 66 6.11 6.14 7.06
C ARG A 66 5.75 7.58 7.40
N GLY A 67 4.47 7.83 7.69
CA GLY A 67 3.94 9.20 7.68
C GLY A 67 4.16 9.83 6.30
N SER A 68 4.85 10.96 6.26
CA SER A 68 5.19 11.68 5.02
C SER A 68 6.59 11.41 4.48
N LYS A 69 7.31 10.44 5.05
CA LYS A 69 8.69 10.12 4.69
C LYS A 69 8.77 8.93 3.75
N ILE A 70 9.60 9.09 2.72
CA ILE A 70 9.97 8.01 1.81
C ILE A 70 11.06 7.17 2.49
N CYS A 71 10.80 5.88 2.62
CA CYS A 71 11.70 4.93 3.25
C CYS A 71 11.98 3.78 2.30
N PHE A 72 13.18 3.22 2.39
CA PHE A 72 13.59 2.02 1.66
C PHE A 72 13.91 0.92 2.67
N PHE A 73 13.65 -0.33 2.31
CA PHE A 73 13.84 -1.47 3.20
C PHE A 73 14.60 -2.61 2.49
N SER A 74 15.59 -3.18 3.18
CA SER A 74 16.27 -4.40 2.75
C SER A 74 15.82 -5.57 3.61
N VAL A 75 15.23 -6.59 2.98
CA VAL A 75 14.83 -7.84 3.63
C VAL A 75 16.05 -8.67 4.01
N GLU A 76 17.12 -8.64 3.20
CA GLU A 76 18.37 -9.36 3.53
C GLU A 76 19.01 -8.82 4.82
N ASN A 77 19.12 -7.50 4.93
CA ASN A 77 19.78 -6.85 6.06
C ASN A 77 18.84 -6.52 7.22
N MET A 78 17.53 -6.61 6.99
CA MET A 78 16.47 -6.20 7.92
C MET A 78 16.65 -4.74 8.41
N ASP A 79 17.06 -3.86 7.51
CA ASP A 79 17.32 -2.46 7.78
C ASP A 79 16.51 -1.54 6.87
N SER A 80 16.40 -0.28 7.31
CA SER A 80 15.67 0.74 6.59
C SER A 80 16.48 2.01 6.43
N LEU A 81 16.34 2.65 5.28
CA LEU A 81 16.91 3.95 4.99
C LEU A 81 15.80 4.97 4.76
N VAL A 82 15.87 6.10 5.47
CA VAL A 82 14.97 7.25 5.22
C VAL A 82 15.60 8.14 4.17
N TYR A 83 14.83 8.50 3.15
CA TYR A 83 15.23 9.50 2.16
C TYR A 83 14.95 10.91 2.70
N GLU A 84 16.03 11.69 2.87
CA GLU A 84 15.96 13.04 3.46
C GLU A 84 15.90 14.17 2.43
N GLY A 85 15.85 13.86 1.14
CA GLY A 85 15.80 14.88 0.08
C GLY A 85 14.47 15.63 0.01
N GLU A 86 13.37 15.03 0.49
CA GLU A 86 12.07 15.70 0.60
C GLU A 86 11.76 16.09 2.06
N THR A 87 11.50 17.38 2.24
CA THR A 87 11.25 17.97 3.56
C THR A 87 9.78 18.32 3.77
N ASP A 88 9.03 18.51 2.69
CA ASP A 88 7.61 18.81 2.75
C ASP A 88 6.79 17.54 3.01
N GLU A 89 5.58 17.73 3.53
CA GLU A 89 4.64 16.62 3.75
C GLU A 89 4.11 16.11 2.42
N ILE A 90 4.45 14.85 2.09
CA ILE A 90 3.88 14.13 0.95
C ILE A 90 2.43 13.75 1.27
N VAL A 91 1.50 14.16 0.41
CA VAL A 91 0.06 14.03 0.63
C VAL A 91 -0.60 13.03 -0.31
N ASN A 92 -0.05 12.83 -1.51
CA ASN A 92 -0.43 11.74 -2.41
C ASN A 92 0.74 11.40 -3.32
N TYR A 93 0.72 10.20 -3.90
CA TYR A 93 1.82 9.68 -4.71
C TYR A 93 1.34 8.62 -5.69
N GLU A 94 2.14 8.40 -6.74
CA GLU A 94 1.96 7.36 -7.74
C GLU A 94 3.30 7.13 -8.47
N PHE A 95 3.61 5.89 -8.86
CA PHE A 95 4.79 5.63 -9.71
C PHE A 95 4.39 5.64 -11.16
N LEU A 96 5.31 6.09 -12.02
CA LEU A 96 5.16 5.84 -13.45
C LEU A 96 5.44 4.34 -13.70
N PRO A 97 4.46 3.57 -14.22
CA PRO A 97 4.61 2.14 -14.41
C PRO A 97 5.85 1.79 -15.23
N GLY A 98 6.58 0.75 -14.81
CA GLY A 98 7.80 0.29 -15.50
C GLY A 98 9.03 1.20 -15.30
N THR A 99 8.96 2.17 -14.40
CA THR A 99 10.09 3.07 -14.11
C THR A 99 10.35 3.17 -12.61
N PHE A 100 11.53 3.67 -12.23
CA PHE A 100 11.87 4.00 -10.85
C PHE A 100 11.61 5.49 -10.51
N LYS A 101 10.58 6.06 -11.15
CA LYS A 101 10.17 7.45 -10.96
C LYS A 101 8.92 7.53 -10.10
N LEU A 102 9.08 8.17 -8.95
CA LEU A 102 8.00 8.48 -8.03
C LEU A 102 7.46 9.87 -8.34
N TYR A 103 6.17 9.97 -8.65
CA TYR A 103 5.44 11.23 -8.73
C TYR A 103 4.61 11.40 -7.47
N TYR A 104 4.55 12.62 -6.94
CA TYR A 104 3.86 12.87 -5.69
C TYR A 104 3.51 14.33 -5.53
N SER A 105 2.47 14.61 -4.76
CA SER A 105 2.19 15.98 -4.35
C SER A 105 2.62 16.21 -2.91
N VAL A 106 3.07 17.42 -2.64
CA VAL A 106 3.28 17.93 -1.29
C VAL A 106 2.33 19.07 -0.99
N CYS A 107 2.02 19.28 0.29
CA CYS A 107 1.37 20.50 0.73
C CYS A 107 2.42 21.54 1.12
N SER A 108 2.59 22.58 0.29
CA SER A 108 3.52 23.69 0.56
C SER A 108 2.76 25.01 0.53
N ASP A 109 2.89 25.80 1.60
CA ASP A 109 2.17 27.07 1.78
C ASP A 109 0.65 26.97 1.55
N SER A 110 0.03 25.90 2.06
CA SER A 110 -1.41 25.56 1.89
C SER A 110 -1.85 25.26 0.45
N THR A 111 -0.91 25.14 -0.49
CA THR A 111 -1.18 24.77 -1.87
C THR A 111 -0.52 23.44 -2.21
N MET A 112 -1.19 22.64 -3.05
CA MET A 112 -0.60 21.40 -3.51
C MET A 112 0.36 21.65 -4.67
N VAL A 113 1.51 20.99 -4.63
CA VAL A 113 2.55 21.05 -5.66
C VAL A 113 2.91 19.64 -6.10
N LEU A 114 2.82 19.35 -7.40
CA LEU A 114 3.28 18.10 -7.99
C LEU A 114 4.80 18.14 -8.16
N LYS A 115 5.46 17.12 -7.65
CA LYS A 115 6.89 16.87 -7.79
C LYS A 115 7.13 15.46 -8.34
N TYR A 116 8.36 15.20 -8.77
CA TYR A 116 8.84 13.83 -8.99
C TYR A 116 10.28 13.65 -8.52
N ILE A 117 10.66 12.40 -8.26
CA ILE A 117 12.04 11.97 -8.00
C ILE A 117 12.33 10.77 -8.90
N ASP A 118 13.52 10.74 -9.50
CA ASP A 118 14.05 9.59 -10.23
C ASP A 118 15.08 8.86 -9.36
N PHE A 119 14.67 7.75 -8.74
CA PHE A 119 15.54 6.97 -7.85
C PHE A 119 16.56 6.10 -8.59
N ALA A 120 16.47 6.02 -9.93
CA ALA A 120 17.53 5.41 -10.75
C ALA A 120 18.72 6.35 -10.99
N SER A 121 18.60 7.63 -10.61
CA SER A 121 19.69 8.61 -10.76
C SER A 121 20.75 8.47 -9.65
N GLU A 122 22.00 8.84 -9.95
CA GLU A 122 23.12 8.78 -8.98
C GLU A 122 22.91 9.67 -7.75
N ASN A 123 22.15 10.76 -7.89
CA ASN A 123 21.77 11.65 -6.80
C ASN A 123 20.30 12.09 -6.98
N PRO A 124 19.34 11.28 -6.49
CA PRO A 124 17.92 11.57 -6.62
C PRO A 124 17.56 12.83 -5.85
N GLU A 125 17.03 13.82 -6.56
CA GLU A 125 16.59 15.10 -6.01
C GLU A 125 15.14 15.38 -6.43
N PRO A 126 14.30 15.94 -5.55
CA PRO A 126 12.95 16.36 -5.91
C PRO A 126 12.96 17.42 -7.00
N GLN A 127 12.11 17.24 -8.00
CA GLN A 127 11.87 18.24 -9.04
C GLN A 127 10.41 18.65 -9.05
N GLU A 128 10.16 19.95 -8.90
CA GLU A 128 8.84 20.52 -9.06
C GLU A 128 8.40 20.48 -10.52
N ILE A 129 7.18 19.99 -10.75
CA ILE A 129 6.54 19.95 -12.06
C ILE A 129 5.57 21.12 -12.20
N VAL A 130 4.62 21.23 -11.27
CA VAL A 130 3.55 22.23 -11.35
C VAL A 130 2.88 22.45 -9.99
N SER A 131 2.51 23.68 -9.67
CA SER A 131 1.53 23.94 -8.62
C SER A 131 0.14 23.58 -9.13
N TRP A 132 -0.55 22.69 -8.40
CA TRP A 132 -1.94 22.34 -8.70
C TRP A 132 -2.85 23.56 -8.61
N GLY A 133 -2.49 24.61 -7.88
CA GLY A 133 -3.39 25.73 -7.59
C GLY A 133 -4.69 25.28 -6.91
N LEU A 134 -4.59 24.22 -6.11
CA LEU A 134 -5.64 23.69 -5.24
C LEU A 134 -5.18 23.89 -3.79
N ALA A 135 -6.10 24.23 -2.89
CA ALA A 135 -5.80 24.22 -1.47
C ALA A 135 -5.69 22.76 -1.01
N CYS A 136 -4.75 22.45 -0.11
CA CYS A 136 -4.53 21.07 0.31
C CYS A 136 -5.80 20.42 0.91
N ASN A 137 -6.60 21.20 1.65
CA ASN A 137 -7.82 20.71 2.27
C ASN A 137 -8.94 20.39 1.27
N ASP A 138 -8.92 20.96 0.06
CA ASP A 138 -9.96 20.69 -0.96
C ASP A 138 -9.85 19.26 -1.52
N CYS A 139 -8.71 18.62 -1.30
CA CYS A 139 -8.38 17.28 -1.78
C CYS A 139 -8.45 16.22 -0.67
N ILE A 140 -8.96 16.57 0.52
CA ILE A 140 -9.13 15.63 1.63
C ILE A 140 -10.57 15.11 1.65
N THR A 141 -10.76 13.80 1.78
CA THR A 141 -12.09 13.22 1.96
C THR A 141 -12.60 13.53 3.35
N GLU A 142 -13.84 14.00 3.46
CA GLU A 142 -14.44 14.28 4.77
C GLU A 142 -14.93 13.01 5.49
N THR A 143 -14.88 11.83 4.84
CA THR A 143 -15.23 10.54 5.47
C THR A 143 -14.13 10.00 6.38
N TYR A 144 -12.89 10.02 5.90
CA TYR A 144 -11.75 9.37 6.56
C TYR A 144 -10.58 10.33 6.80
N GLY A 145 -10.66 11.59 6.35
CA GLY A 145 -9.61 12.58 6.55
C GLY A 145 -8.34 12.33 5.72
N THR A 146 -8.39 11.47 4.70
CA THR A 146 -7.25 11.15 3.83
C THR A 146 -7.28 11.96 2.54
N TYR A 147 -6.11 12.19 1.94
CA TYR A 147 -6.02 12.86 0.66
C TYR A 147 -6.51 11.97 -0.49
N SER A 148 -7.04 12.58 -1.54
CA SER A 148 -7.32 11.89 -2.79
C SER A 148 -6.03 11.39 -3.44
N GLY A 149 -6.07 10.17 -3.99
CA GLY A 149 -4.94 9.60 -4.73
C GLY A 149 -4.50 10.45 -5.92
N LEU A 150 -3.21 10.37 -6.24
CA LEU A 150 -2.64 10.89 -7.48
C LEU A 150 -2.92 9.86 -8.58
N ARG A 151 -3.36 10.31 -9.76
CA ARG A 151 -3.52 9.46 -10.94
C ARG A 151 -2.46 9.82 -11.96
N ILE A 152 -1.88 8.81 -12.60
CA ILE A 152 -0.97 8.95 -13.73
C ILE A 152 -1.48 8.10 -14.90
N SER A 153 -1.38 8.60 -16.13
CA SER A 153 -1.59 7.76 -17.31
C SER A 153 -0.39 6.82 -17.51
N ASP A 154 -0.60 5.66 -18.16
CA ASP A 154 0.45 4.65 -18.37
C ASP A 154 1.71 5.22 -19.06
N ASP A 155 1.54 6.22 -19.93
CA ASP A 155 2.62 6.91 -20.65
C ASP A 155 3.25 8.08 -19.86
N GLY A 156 2.77 8.38 -18.66
CA GLY A 156 3.24 9.49 -17.83
C GLY A 156 2.91 10.88 -18.35
N ARG A 157 2.02 10.99 -19.33
CA ARG A 157 1.63 12.27 -19.95
C ARG A 157 0.65 13.05 -19.07
N TYR A 158 -0.35 12.39 -18.51
CA TYR A 158 -1.42 13.04 -17.76
C TYR A 158 -1.33 12.72 -16.28
N PHE A 159 -1.55 13.74 -15.46
CA PHE A 159 -1.60 13.65 -14.00
C PHE A 159 -2.94 14.17 -13.49
N GLY A 160 -3.55 13.48 -12.53
CA GLY A 160 -4.88 13.81 -12.02
C GLY A 160 -4.97 13.84 -10.50
N VAL A 161 -5.64 14.85 -9.94
CA VAL A 161 -5.98 14.91 -8.50
C VAL A 161 -7.45 15.26 -8.35
N ASN A 162 -8.14 14.53 -7.48
CA ASN A 162 -9.55 14.75 -7.18
C ASN A 162 -9.72 15.80 -6.08
N TYR A 163 -10.78 16.59 -6.15
CA TYR A 163 -11.07 17.64 -5.18
C TYR A 163 -12.56 17.94 -5.12
N ASP A 164 -12.97 18.78 -4.15
CA ASP A 164 -14.37 19.19 -3.95
C ASP A 164 -15.26 18.01 -3.48
N PHE A 165 -15.00 17.53 -2.26
CA PHE A 165 -15.73 16.42 -1.65
C PHE A 165 -17.22 16.75 -1.46
N SER A 166 -18.08 15.76 -1.70
CA SER A 166 -19.53 15.89 -1.50
C SER A 166 -20.07 14.78 -0.60
N TRP A 167 -20.81 15.21 0.44
CA TRP A 167 -21.58 14.32 1.32
C TRP A 167 -22.79 13.67 0.64
N ASP A 168 -23.29 14.22 -0.48
CA ASP A 168 -24.43 13.64 -1.18
C ASP A 168 -24.05 12.32 -1.86
N GLY A 169 -22.78 12.19 -2.28
CA GLY A 169 -22.25 11.01 -2.94
C GLY A 169 -21.25 10.22 -2.11
N TYR A 170 -20.63 10.84 -1.11
CA TYR A 170 -19.43 10.33 -0.43
C TYR A 170 -18.21 10.19 -1.37
N TRP A 171 -18.07 11.10 -2.33
CA TRP A 171 -16.94 11.15 -3.27
C TRP A 171 -16.60 12.59 -3.70
N PHE A 172 -15.43 12.76 -4.34
CA PHE A 172 -14.98 14.04 -4.91
C PHE A 172 -15.67 14.36 -6.22
N THR A 173 -16.30 15.53 -6.32
CA THR A 173 -17.12 15.89 -7.49
C THR A 173 -16.33 16.48 -8.65
N LYS A 174 -15.01 16.71 -8.48
CA LYS A 174 -14.15 17.29 -9.50
C LYS A 174 -12.78 16.59 -9.56
N ILE A 175 -12.17 16.66 -10.73
CA ILE A 175 -10.77 16.28 -10.98
C ILE A 175 -10.05 17.43 -11.67
N LYS A 176 -8.79 17.63 -11.30
CA LYS A 176 -7.88 18.55 -12.00
C LYS A 176 -6.83 17.73 -12.72
N VAL A 177 -6.71 17.93 -14.03
CA VAL A 177 -5.80 17.16 -14.89
C VAL A 177 -4.74 18.08 -15.48
N TYR A 178 -3.47 17.69 -15.36
CA TYR A 178 -2.31 18.35 -15.95
C TYR A 178 -1.75 17.51 -17.09
N ASP A 179 -1.56 18.12 -18.26
CA ASP A 179 -0.83 17.55 -19.39
C ASP A 179 0.64 17.98 -19.28
N ASN A 180 1.51 17.02 -18.99
CA ASN A 180 2.94 17.23 -18.76
C ASN A 180 3.73 17.47 -20.05
N GLU A 181 3.25 16.99 -21.19
CA GLU A 181 3.86 17.27 -22.49
C GLU A 181 3.57 18.71 -22.92
N LEU A 182 2.34 19.18 -22.70
CA LEU A 182 1.90 20.53 -23.07
C LEU A 182 2.09 21.58 -21.97
N HIS A 183 2.56 21.17 -20.79
CA HIS A 183 2.75 22.00 -19.60
C HIS A 183 1.53 22.87 -19.26
N LYS A 184 0.33 22.29 -19.25
CA LYS A 184 -0.91 23.02 -18.97
C LYS A 184 -1.99 22.14 -18.36
N PHE A 185 -2.90 22.77 -17.62
CA PHE A 185 -4.12 22.10 -17.18
C PHE A 185 -5.09 21.87 -18.33
N VAL A 186 -5.64 20.66 -18.38
CA VAL A 186 -6.70 20.29 -19.32
C VAL A 186 -8.02 20.90 -18.86
N THR A 187 -8.74 21.54 -19.77
CA THR A 187 -10.04 22.13 -19.49
C THR A 187 -11.15 21.28 -20.10
N SER A 188 -11.96 20.65 -19.25
CA SER A 188 -13.20 19.96 -19.61
C SER A 188 -14.27 20.28 -18.58
N GLN A 189 -15.54 20.32 -19.02
CA GLN A 189 -16.70 20.44 -18.12
C GLN A 189 -17.27 19.08 -17.70
N SER A 190 -16.86 17.99 -18.37
CA SER A 190 -17.25 16.62 -18.01
C SER A 190 -16.09 15.96 -17.28
N ILE A 191 -16.38 15.47 -16.08
CA ILE A 191 -15.44 14.74 -15.25
C ILE A 191 -15.12 13.38 -15.87
N GLU A 192 -16.11 12.74 -16.49
CA GLU A 192 -15.98 11.45 -17.19
C GLU A 192 -14.97 11.55 -18.33
N LYS A 193 -15.01 12.63 -19.12
CA LYS A 193 -14.02 12.87 -20.18
C LYS A 193 -12.60 13.06 -19.65
N LEU A 194 -12.45 13.57 -18.42
CA LEU A 194 -11.14 13.72 -17.80
C LEU A 194 -10.63 12.38 -17.26
N TYR A 195 -11.52 11.50 -16.80
CA TYR A 195 -11.13 10.16 -16.33
C TYR A 195 -10.60 9.25 -17.45
N ARG A 196 -11.07 9.43 -18.68
CA ARG A 196 -10.58 8.68 -19.86
C ARG A 196 -9.07 8.81 -20.12
N TYR A 197 -8.41 9.83 -19.59
CA TYR A 197 -6.94 9.93 -19.69
C TYR A 197 -6.20 8.89 -18.85
N PHE A 198 -6.89 8.26 -17.89
CA PHE A 198 -6.35 7.30 -16.94
C PHE A 198 -6.95 5.90 -17.12
N GLU A 199 -7.83 5.73 -18.10
CA GLU A 199 -8.36 4.41 -18.47
C GLU A 199 -7.32 3.75 -19.38
N SER A 200 -6.95 2.50 -19.07
CA SER A 200 -6.06 1.72 -19.92
C SER A 200 -6.71 1.54 -21.29
N SER A 201 -5.94 1.69 -22.36
CA SER A 201 -6.38 1.60 -23.77
C SER A 201 -6.80 0.18 -24.20
N SER A 202 -7.13 -0.71 -23.26
CA SER A 202 -7.48 -2.10 -23.53
C SER A 202 -8.91 -2.33 -24.02
N ASN A 203 -9.74 -1.29 -24.19
CA ASN A 203 -11.16 -1.44 -24.56
C ASN A 203 -11.67 -0.40 -25.59
N ASP A 204 -10.80 0.12 -26.46
CA ASP A 204 -11.26 0.83 -27.67
C ASP A 204 -11.44 -0.17 -28.83
N GLU A 205 -12.31 -1.16 -28.65
CA GLU A 205 -13.05 -1.71 -29.79
C GLU A 205 -14.40 -1.01 -29.83
N GLU A 206 -14.57 -0.20 -30.87
CA GLU A 206 -15.81 0.46 -31.23
C GLU A 206 -16.94 -0.58 -31.28
N ASP A 207 -18.12 -0.19 -30.78
CA ASP A 207 -19.39 -0.89 -31.01
C ASP A 207 -19.57 -1.21 -32.50
N ASP A 208 -19.16 -2.40 -32.92
CA ASP A 208 -19.54 -3.02 -34.18
C ASP A 208 -20.01 -4.46 -33.91
N GLU A 209 -21.07 -4.80 -34.64
CA GLU A 209 -22.01 -5.90 -34.41
C GLU A 209 -21.38 -7.30 -34.39
N GLU A 210 -21.95 -8.16 -33.53
CA GLU A 210 -21.99 -9.65 -33.61
C GLU A 210 -20.83 -10.35 -34.34
N ASP A 211 -19.83 -10.79 -33.58
CA ASP A 211 -19.14 -12.05 -33.86
C ASP A 211 -18.80 -12.75 -32.53
N ASP A 212 -19.34 -13.97 -32.37
CA ASP A 212 -19.05 -14.94 -31.30
C ASP A 212 -17.62 -15.48 -31.42
N ASP A 213 -16.61 -14.60 -31.40
CA ASP A 213 -15.22 -15.00 -31.29
C ASP A 213 -14.83 -14.98 -29.81
N GLU A 214 -14.78 -16.20 -29.27
CA GLU A 214 -14.19 -16.62 -28.00
C GLU A 214 -12.95 -15.80 -27.68
N VAL A 215 -13.13 -14.74 -26.88
CA VAL A 215 -12.04 -13.97 -26.29
C VAL A 215 -11.26 -14.93 -25.40
N ILE A 216 -10.14 -15.43 -25.90
CA ILE A 216 -9.15 -16.18 -25.12
C ILE A 216 -8.54 -15.18 -24.13
N SER A 217 -9.28 -14.97 -23.05
CA SER A 217 -8.87 -14.26 -21.84
C SER A 217 -7.64 -14.96 -21.25
N TYR A 218 -6.70 -14.17 -20.75
CA TYR A 218 -5.47 -14.63 -20.08
C TYR A 218 -5.76 -15.86 -19.22
N SER A 219 -5.15 -17.02 -19.56
CA SER A 219 -5.01 -18.23 -18.72
C SER A 219 -5.91 -18.22 -17.48
N SER A 220 -7.20 -18.48 -17.70
CA SER A 220 -8.29 -18.12 -16.81
C SER A 220 -8.17 -18.80 -15.45
N PHE A 221 -8.21 -18.03 -14.36
CA PHE A 221 -8.58 -18.61 -13.08
C PHE A 221 -10.08 -18.80 -13.06
N TYR A 222 -10.54 -19.96 -12.58
CA TYR A 222 -11.97 -20.25 -12.52
C TYR A 222 -12.30 -21.14 -11.32
N GLU A 223 -13.56 -21.07 -10.92
CA GLU A 223 -14.11 -21.91 -9.86
C GLU A 223 -14.96 -23.01 -10.48
N ALA A 224 -14.78 -24.24 -10.03
CA ALA A 224 -15.69 -25.32 -10.36
C ALA A 224 -16.30 -25.89 -9.08
N GLY A 225 -17.62 -25.86 -9.01
CA GLY A 225 -18.39 -26.60 -8.03
C GLY A 225 -18.35 -28.10 -8.34
N ALA A 226 -18.54 -28.94 -7.32
CA ALA A 226 -18.87 -30.34 -7.56
C ALA A 226 -20.25 -30.39 -8.24
N ASP A 227 -20.36 -31.10 -9.36
CA ASP A 227 -21.59 -31.23 -10.17
C ASP A 227 -22.85 -31.38 -9.30
N ASP A 228 -23.76 -30.41 -9.41
CA ASP A 228 -25.12 -30.45 -8.87
C ASP A 228 -25.98 -31.42 -9.69
N ASP A 229 -25.72 -32.72 -9.55
CA ASP A 229 -26.68 -33.76 -9.95
C ASP A 229 -27.46 -34.21 -8.70
N GLU A 230 -28.65 -33.63 -8.57
CA GLU A 230 -29.72 -33.99 -7.63
C GLU A 230 -29.43 -33.84 -6.11
N GLY A 231 -29.70 -32.64 -5.61
CA GLY A 231 -30.15 -32.43 -4.24
C GLY A 231 -29.17 -31.67 -3.36
N GLU A 232 -29.70 -30.65 -2.67
CA GLU A 232 -29.06 -29.87 -1.62
C GLU A 232 -28.13 -30.74 -0.75
N SER A 233 -26.85 -30.75 -1.12
CA SER A 233 -25.78 -31.34 -0.35
C SER A 233 -25.07 -30.19 0.34
N GLU A 234 -25.30 -30.03 1.64
CA GLU A 234 -24.41 -29.25 2.51
C GLU A 234 -22.97 -29.76 2.29
N GLY A 235 -22.15 -28.98 1.56
CA GLY A 235 -20.73 -29.26 1.36
C GLY A 235 -20.25 -29.38 -0.10
N SER A 236 -20.76 -28.58 -1.05
CA SER A 236 -20.12 -28.42 -2.36
C SER A 236 -18.74 -27.76 -2.19
N SER A 237 -17.64 -28.52 -2.30
CA SER A 237 -16.30 -27.93 -2.24
C SER A 237 -16.04 -27.11 -3.51
N TYR A 238 -16.09 -25.78 -3.41
CA TYR A 238 -15.56 -24.90 -4.46
C TYR A 238 -14.06 -25.12 -4.55
N ASN A 239 -13.60 -25.59 -5.70
CA ASN A 239 -12.18 -25.70 -5.99
C ASN A 239 -11.77 -24.58 -6.93
N TYR A 240 -10.60 -24.01 -6.65
CA TYR A 240 -10.01 -22.96 -7.47
C TYR A 240 -9.04 -23.56 -8.48
N TYR A 241 -9.14 -23.15 -9.74
CA TYR A 241 -8.35 -23.71 -10.84
C TYR A 241 -7.57 -22.64 -11.58
N TYR A 242 -6.43 -23.06 -12.14
CA TYR A 242 -5.65 -22.28 -13.10
C TYR A 242 -5.59 -22.99 -14.45
N GLY A 243 -5.93 -22.28 -15.52
CA GLY A 243 -5.89 -22.75 -16.92
C GLY A 243 -7.26 -22.67 -17.60
N SER A 244 -7.38 -23.18 -18.84
CA SER A 244 -8.65 -23.12 -19.55
C SER A 244 -9.62 -24.22 -19.09
N GLU A 245 -10.87 -23.82 -18.90
CA GLU A 245 -11.97 -24.74 -18.64
C GLU A 245 -12.09 -25.73 -19.82
N GLY A 246 -12.07 -27.04 -19.56
CA GLY A 246 -12.11 -28.09 -20.59
C GLY A 246 -10.76 -28.69 -21.01
N ASN A 247 -9.62 -28.11 -20.62
CA ASN A 247 -8.29 -28.67 -20.90
C ASN A 247 -7.61 -29.30 -19.67
N GLY A 248 -8.40 -29.58 -18.63
CA GLY A 248 -7.95 -30.21 -17.40
C GLY A 248 -7.13 -29.27 -16.52
N GLY A 249 -7.66 -28.07 -16.25
CA GLY A 249 -7.04 -27.04 -15.40
C GLY A 249 -6.45 -27.59 -14.10
N VAL A 250 -5.43 -26.89 -13.60
CA VAL A 250 -4.71 -27.29 -12.40
C VAL A 250 -5.49 -26.85 -11.17
N CYS A 251 -5.93 -27.80 -10.34
CA CYS A 251 -6.56 -27.47 -9.06
C CYS A 251 -5.51 -26.87 -8.09
N LEU A 252 -5.84 -25.71 -7.54
CA LEU A 252 -5.02 -24.95 -6.60
C LEU A 252 -5.42 -25.17 -5.14
N THR A 253 -6.50 -25.92 -4.88
CA THR A 253 -7.09 -26.08 -3.53
C THR A 253 -7.33 -27.53 -3.10
N ASP A 254 -7.11 -28.54 -3.96
CA ASP A 254 -7.41 -29.95 -3.65
C ASP A 254 -6.63 -30.55 -2.47
N LYS A 255 -5.51 -29.92 -2.09
CA LYS A 255 -4.69 -30.29 -0.93
C LYS A 255 -4.91 -29.37 0.26
N MET A 256 -5.68 -28.31 0.10
CA MET A 256 -6.06 -27.41 1.19
C MET A 256 -7.22 -28.00 1.98
N LYS A 257 -7.24 -27.73 3.28
CA LYS A 257 -8.32 -28.17 4.17
C LYS A 257 -8.88 -26.95 4.86
N PHE A 258 -9.94 -26.40 4.28
CA PHE A 258 -10.69 -25.31 4.89
C PHE A 258 -11.60 -25.86 6.00
N GLU A 259 -11.73 -25.12 7.09
CA GLU A 259 -12.63 -25.47 8.19
C GLU A 259 -14.10 -25.25 7.82
N SER A 260 -14.35 -24.32 6.90
CA SER A 260 -15.64 -24.04 6.26
C SER A 260 -15.42 -23.98 4.76
N THR A 261 -16.42 -24.38 3.99
CA THR A 261 -16.38 -24.28 2.52
C THR A 261 -16.31 -22.81 2.10
N PRO A 262 -15.30 -22.40 1.31
CA PRO A 262 -15.30 -21.07 0.70
C PRO A 262 -16.47 -20.89 -0.25
N GLU A 263 -17.08 -19.71 -0.25
CA GLU A 263 -18.11 -19.31 -1.22
C GLU A 263 -17.49 -18.85 -2.54
N GLU A 264 -16.31 -18.22 -2.49
CA GLU A 264 -15.56 -17.70 -3.64
C GLU A 264 -14.07 -17.62 -3.29
N PHE A 265 -13.22 -17.43 -4.29
CA PHE A 265 -11.81 -17.10 -4.18
C PHE A 265 -11.46 -15.80 -4.92
N GLU A 266 -10.76 -14.90 -4.24
CA GLU A 266 -10.28 -13.65 -4.82
C GLU A 266 -8.83 -13.78 -5.29
N PHE A 267 -8.58 -13.54 -6.58
CA PHE A 267 -7.23 -13.50 -7.12
C PHE A 267 -6.48 -12.26 -6.60
N SER A 268 -5.27 -12.47 -6.06
CA SER A 268 -4.46 -11.37 -5.53
C SER A 268 -3.17 -11.12 -6.32
N GLY A 269 -2.60 -12.13 -6.98
CA GLY A 269 -1.43 -11.93 -7.85
C GLY A 269 -0.63 -13.19 -8.17
N ILE A 270 0.22 -13.11 -9.21
CA ILE A 270 1.19 -14.15 -9.61
C ILE A 270 2.61 -13.71 -9.25
N SER A 271 3.46 -14.65 -8.85
CA SER A 271 4.88 -14.38 -8.57
C SER A 271 5.65 -13.95 -9.84
N PRO A 272 6.75 -13.18 -9.73
CA PRO A 272 7.47 -12.65 -10.89
C PRO A 272 8.02 -13.72 -11.83
N ASN A 273 8.39 -14.88 -11.29
CA ASN A 273 8.85 -16.05 -12.04
C ASN A 273 7.69 -16.89 -12.64
N GLY A 274 6.44 -16.50 -12.40
CA GLY A 274 5.24 -17.14 -12.93
C GLY A 274 4.98 -18.55 -12.39
N ASP A 275 5.54 -18.92 -11.23
CA ASP A 275 5.43 -20.28 -10.70
C ASP A 275 4.41 -20.43 -9.55
N ARG A 276 3.98 -19.32 -8.95
CA ARG A 276 3.07 -19.28 -7.80
C ARG A 276 1.99 -18.22 -7.96
N VAL A 277 0.89 -18.43 -7.26
CA VAL A 277 -0.23 -17.51 -7.15
C VAL A 277 -0.58 -17.31 -5.67
N VAL A 278 -0.96 -16.08 -5.33
CA VAL A 278 -1.63 -15.74 -4.08
C VAL A 278 -3.08 -15.38 -4.37
N PHE A 279 -3.97 -15.93 -3.55
CA PHE A 279 -5.42 -15.71 -3.63
C PHE A 279 -6.01 -15.80 -2.22
N GLY A 280 -7.17 -15.21 -1.98
CA GLY A 280 -7.88 -15.34 -0.71
C GLY A 280 -9.14 -16.19 -0.84
N ALA A 281 -9.56 -16.82 0.25
CA ALA A 281 -10.85 -17.51 0.31
C ALA A 281 -11.90 -16.56 0.91
N ILE A 282 -13.03 -16.38 0.24
CA ILE A 282 -14.18 -15.62 0.76
C ILE A 282 -15.16 -16.63 1.36
N LEU A 283 -15.53 -16.44 2.63
CA LEU A 283 -16.46 -17.36 3.33
C LEU A 283 -17.89 -16.82 3.42
N GLY A 284 -18.14 -15.60 2.94
CA GLY A 284 -19.47 -14.96 2.93
C GLY A 284 -19.43 -13.49 2.52
N TRP A 285 -20.55 -12.98 2.01
CA TRP A 285 -20.71 -11.58 1.59
C TRP A 285 -21.21 -10.66 2.72
N GLY A 286 -20.59 -9.49 2.90
CA GLY A 286 -20.96 -8.46 3.90
C GLY A 286 -19.85 -8.18 4.92
N ASP A 287 -20.19 -7.71 6.13
CA ASP A 287 -19.25 -7.58 7.28
C ASP A 287 -18.74 -8.95 7.82
N PHE A 288 -18.85 -10.00 7.01
CA PHE A 288 -18.74 -11.43 7.34
C PHE A 288 -17.30 -11.94 7.18
N PRO A 289 -16.98 -13.18 7.64
CA PRO A 289 -15.61 -13.65 7.74
C PRO A 289 -14.99 -13.79 6.36
N HIS A 290 -13.89 -13.08 6.16
CA HIS A 290 -13.02 -13.35 5.04
C HIS A 290 -12.00 -14.39 5.51
N GLY A 291 -11.68 -15.33 4.63
CA GLY A 291 -10.76 -16.41 4.92
C GLY A 291 -9.30 -15.96 4.81
N PRO A 292 -8.37 -16.88 5.10
CA PRO A 292 -6.95 -16.61 4.98
C PRO A 292 -6.53 -16.44 3.51
N PHE A 293 -5.43 -15.74 3.32
CA PHE A 293 -4.65 -15.88 2.08
C PHE A 293 -4.12 -17.30 1.92
N CYS A 294 -4.04 -17.69 0.66
CA CYS A 294 -3.61 -18.98 0.19
C CYS A 294 -2.51 -18.77 -0.86
N VAL A 295 -1.48 -19.61 -0.84
CA VAL A 295 -0.43 -19.63 -1.86
C VAL A 295 -0.40 -21.01 -2.49
N ALA A 296 -0.44 -21.06 -3.82
CA ALA A 296 -0.31 -22.30 -4.57
C ALA A 296 0.73 -22.16 -5.67
N SER A 297 1.43 -23.25 -5.99
CA SER A 297 2.19 -23.32 -7.24
C SER A 297 1.22 -23.52 -8.41
N LEU A 298 1.51 -22.92 -9.57
CA LEU A 298 0.64 -23.03 -10.76
C LEU A 298 0.59 -24.46 -11.35
N ASP A 299 1.49 -25.35 -10.92
CA ASP A 299 1.43 -26.79 -11.21
C ASP A 299 0.65 -27.61 -10.16
N GLY A 300 0.07 -26.93 -9.15
CA GLY A 300 -0.76 -27.49 -8.09
C GLY A 300 0.02 -28.36 -7.10
N LYS A 301 1.34 -28.50 -7.22
CA LYS A 301 2.12 -29.39 -6.34
C LYS A 301 2.15 -28.90 -4.89
N THR A 302 2.30 -27.60 -4.70
CA THR A 302 2.39 -26.94 -3.40
C THR A 302 1.16 -26.07 -3.21
N GLN A 303 0.47 -26.24 -2.08
CA GLN A 303 -0.72 -25.49 -1.72
C GLN A 303 -0.68 -25.25 -0.21
N ILE A 304 -0.74 -23.99 0.19
CA ILE A 304 -0.54 -23.57 1.56
C ILE A 304 -1.63 -22.56 1.93
N ILE A 305 -2.34 -22.84 3.02
CA ILE A 305 -3.13 -21.84 3.75
C ILE A 305 -2.16 -21.08 4.65
N LEU A 306 -2.14 -19.76 4.54
CA LEU A 306 -1.28 -18.90 5.34
C LEU A 306 -1.88 -18.74 6.74
N GLU A 307 -1.06 -18.91 7.77
CA GLU A 307 -1.53 -18.89 9.14
C GLU A 307 -1.67 -17.45 9.65
N GLY A 308 -2.84 -17.16 10.24
CA GLY A 308 -3.11 -15.86 10.84
C GLY A 308 -3.22 -14.73 9.82
N THR A 309 -3.58 -15.03 8.56
CA THR A 309 -4.02 -14.06 7.54
C THR A 309 -5.54 -13.99 7.46
N ASP A 310 -6.03 -12.84 7.03
CA ASP A 310 -7.46 -12.58 6.88
C ASP A 310 -7.65 -11.48 5.84
N LEU A 311 -8.28 -11.83 4.73
CA LEU A 311 -8.48 -10.94 3.58
C LEU A 311 -9.27 -9.66 3.93
N SER A 312 -10.04 -9.64 5.04
CA SER A 312 -10.74 -8.43 5.50
C SER A 312 -9.85 -7.39 6.17
N TYR A 313 -8.74 -7.83 6.79
CA TYR A 313 -7.80 -6.95 7.50
C TYR A 313 -6.55 -6.65 6.68
N ASP A 314 -6.32 -7.46 5.65
CA ASP A 314 -5.16 -7.39 4.80
C ASP A 314 -5.58 -6.76 3.44
N GLU A 315 -5.90 -5.45 3.45
CA GLU A 315 -6.44 -4.72 2.28
C GLU A 315 -5.46 -4.63 1.09
N GLY A 316 -6.03 -4.76 -0.12
CA GLY A 316 -5.33 -5.06 -1.38
C GLY A 316 -5.02 -3.92 -2.37
N PRO A 317 -4.22 -2.91 -1.98
CA PRO A 317 -3.36 -2.25 -2.97
C PRO A 317 -1.86 -2.42 -2.67
N SER A 318 -1.49 -2.95 -1.51
CA SER A 318 -0.08 -3.04 -1.08
C SER A 318 0.44 -4.49 -1.07
N MET A 319 0.05 -5.30 -2.04
CA MET A 319 0.58 -6.66 -2.17
C MET A 319 1.70 -6.68 -3.21
N ALA A 320 2.79 -7.37 -2.88
CA ALA A 320 4.01 -7.33 -3.68
C ALA A 320 4.77 -8.65 -3.58
N TRP A 321 5.38 -9.08 -4.68
CA TRP A 321 6.29 -10.23 -4.69
C TRP A 321 7.73 -9.79 -4.96
N LEU A 322 8.64 -10.22 -4.10
CA LEU A 322 10.08 -10.07 -4.33
C LEU A 322 10.60 -11.14 -5.29
N GLU A 323 11.76 -10.91 -5.90
CA GLU A 323 12.37 -11.83 -6.88
C GLU A 323 12.66 -13.21 -6.30
N ASP A 324 12.97 -13.28 -5.00
CA ASP A 324 13.22 -14.53 -4.29
C ASP A 324 11.95 -15.34 -3.98
N GLY A 325 10.77 -14.81 -4.34
CA GLY A 325 9.47 -15.42 -4.09
C GLY A 325 8.90 -15.09 -2.71
N THR A 326 9.47 -14.13 -1.97
CA THR A 326 8.88 -13.59 -0.76
C THR A 326 7.66 -12.74 -1.11
N PHE A 327 6.53 -13.02 -0.46
CA PHE A 327 5.30 -12.26 -0.60
C PHE A 327 5.16 -11.23 0.52
N LEU A 328 4.93 -9.97 0.15
CA LEU A 328 4.72 -8.84 1.04
C LEU A 328 3.25 -8.38 0.96
N TYR A 329 2.69 -8.03 2.10
CA TYR A 329 1.36 -7.40 2.17
C TYR A 329 1.28 -6.48 3.39
N VAL A 330 0.36 -5.52 3.36
CA VAL A 330 0.04 -4.69 4.53
C VAL A 330 -1.11 -5.32 5.30
N ARG A 331 -0.92 -5.44 6.61
CA ARG A 331 -1.94 -5.84 7.57
C ARG A 331 -2.34 -4.68 8.44
N ASN A 332 -3.63 -4.43 8.59
CA ASN A 332 -4.16 -3.46 9.54
C ASN A 332 -4.43 -4.13 10.89
N PHE A 333 -3.49 -4.02 11.84
CA PHE A 333 -3.72 -4.48 13.20
C PHE A 333 -4.60 -3.48 13.96
N MET A 334 -5.71 -3.95 14.56
CA MET A 334 -6.38 -3.17 15.60
C MET A 334 -5.53 -3.20 16.87
N GLU A 335 -4.87 -2.10 17.21
CA GLU A 335 -4.20 -1.96 18.51
C GLU A 335 -5.22 -1.61 19.61
N ASP A 336 -6.25 -0.83 19.28
CA ASP A 336 -7.41 -0.54 20.11
C ASP A 336 -8.66 -0.30 19.25
N VAL A 337 -9.80 0.05 19.89
CA VAL A 337 -11.11 0.18 19.22
C VAL A 337 -11.15 1.29 18.16
N GLU A 338 -10.16 2.20 18.14
CA GLU A 338 -10.15 3.38 17.27
C GLU A 338 -8.89 3.50 16.40
N ASN A 339 -7.83 2.72 16.66
CA ASN A 339 -6.55 2.82 15.96
C ASN A 339 -6.15 1.53 15.26
N PHE A 340 -6.12 1.60 13.93
CA PHE A 340 -5.46 0.61 13.09
C PHE A 340 -4.00 1.01 12.88
N VAL A 341 -3.09 0.10 13.17
CA VAL A 341 -1.67 0.26 12.83
C VAL A 341 -1.38 -0.64 11.64
N PRO A 342 -1.25 -0.06 10.42
CA PRO A 342 -0.80 -0.83 9.28
C PRO A 342 0.58 -1.40 9.58
N THR A 343 0.87 -2.58 9.07
CA THR A 343 2.14 -3.28 9.28
C THR A 343 2.48 -4.11 8.05
N ILE A 344 3.70 -3.97 7.53
CA ILE A 344 4.20 -4.81 6.44
C ILE A 344 4.56 -6.17 7.01
N MET A 345 3.93 -7.18 6.43
CA MET A 345 4.15 -8.58 6.73
C MET A 345 4.85 -9.23 5.54
N ALA A 346 5.78 -10.15 5.80
CA ALA A 346 6.44 -10.95 4.78
C ALA A 346 6.19 -12.45 4.99
N ILE A 347 6.01 -13.17 3.89
CA ILE A 347 5.90 -14.62 3.86
C ILE A 347 6.95 -15.14 2.88
N THR A 348 8.01 -15.71 3.43
CA THR A 348 9.06 -16.36 2.65
C THR A 348 8.53 -17.64 1.99
N PRO A 349 9.09 -18.09 0.86
CA PRO A 349 8.66 -19.29 0.13
C PRO A 349 8.46 -20.57 0.94
N ASP A 350 9.20 -20.72 2.04
CA ASP A 350 9.22 -21.92 2.89
C ASP A 350 8.43 -21.76 4.22
N SER A 351 7.80 -20.61 4.45
CA SER A 351 7.05 -20.32 5.67
C SER A 351 5.55 -20.33 5.42
N LYS A 352 4.80 -20.83 6.40
CA LYS A 352 3.34 -20.65 6.47
C LYS A 352 2.93 -19.45 7.30
N LYS A 353 3.87 -18.91 8.09
CA LYS A 353 3.62 -17.83 9.04
C LYS A 353 4.20 -16.53 8.51
N PRO A 354 3.41 -15.46 8.45
CA PRO A 354 3.94 -14.15 8.16
C PRO A 354 4.83 -13.66 9.31
N VAL A 355 5.87 -12.92 8.94
CA VAL A 355 6.76 -12.23 9.86
C VAL A 355 6.53 -10.74 9.71
N GLU A 356 6.46 -10.03 10.84
CA GLU A 356 6.39 -8.57 10.85
C GLU A 356 7.74 -7.99 10.40
N ILE A 357 7.71 -7.07 9.43
CA ILE A 357 8.90 -6.42 8.88
C ILE A 357 8.93 -4.93 9.22
N VAL A 358 7.81 -4.22 9.04
CA VAL A 358 7.72 -2.77 9.27
C VAL A 358 6.41 -2.40 9.95
N LYS A 359 6.47 -1.73 11.10
CA LYS A 359 5.28 -1.11 11.73
C LYS A 359 4.99 0.29 11.21
N ALA A 360 3.69 0.62 11.20
CA ALA A 360 3.12 1.87 10.72
C ALA A 360 3.60 2.33 9.32
N PRO A 361 3.70 1.44 8.31
CA PRO A 361 3.85 1.86 6.92
C PRO A 361 2.50 2.27 6.33
N VAL A 362 2.50 3.17 5.36
CA VAL A 362 1.28 3.56 4.64
C VAL A 362 1.07 2.68 3.39
N PHE A 363 2.14 2.12 2.80
CA PHE A 363 2.09 1.35 1.54
C PHE A 363 3.40 0.58 1.27
N ILE A 364 3.38 -0.47 0.42
CA ILE A 364 4.56 -1.19 -0.10
C ILE A 364 4.72 -0.96 -1.60
N MET A 365 5.91 -0.58 -2.04
CA MET A 365 6.24 -0.33 -3.43
C MET A 365 7.51 -1.10 -3.83
N LEU A 366 7.47 -1.87 -4.91
CA LEU A 366 8.67 -2.53 -5.44
C LEU A 366 9.39 -1.63 -6.45
N PRO A 367 10.74 -1.61 -6.48
CA PRO A 367 11.48 -1.12 -7.63
C PRO A 367 11.12 -2.03 -8.80
N LYS A 368 10.24 -1.57 -9.70
CA LYS A 368 9.86 -2.38 -10.86
C LYS A 368 11.01 -2.31 -11.87
N GLU A 369 11.80 -3.37 -11.98
CA GLU A 369 12.56 -3.65 -13.19
C GLU A 369 11.77 -4.65 -14.06
N GLU A 370 11.32 -4.21 -15.22
CA GLU A 370 11.18 -5.12 -16.34
C GLU A 370 12.59 -5.54 -16.75
N LYS A 371 12.93 -6.82 -16.55
CA LYS A 371 14.10 -7.41 -17.19
C LYS A 371 13.76 -7.63 -18.67
N ASP A 372 14.58 -6.99 -19.53
CA ASP A 372 14.61 -7.08 -21.00
C ASP A 372 14.44 -8.51 -21.58
#